data_AF-A0A1H0BMN6-F1
#
_entry.id   AF-A0A1H0BMN6-F1
#
_cell.length_a   1.000
_cell.length_b   1.000
_cell.length_c   1.000
_cell.angle_alpha   90.00
_cell.angle_beta   90.00
_cell.angle_gamma   90.00
#
_symmetry.space_group_name_H-M   'P 1'
#
loop_
_entity.id
_entity.type
_entity.pdbx_description
1 polymer ?
#
loop_
_entity_poly.entity_id
_entity_poly.type
_entity_poly.pdbx_seq_one_letter_code
_entity_poly.pdbx_strand_id
1 'polypeptide(L)'
;MKGVRKHPGEPTAGGDLRPVPARSAPRLARGLHPVAWWIWGLALAVAVSRTTNPLLLALVPAVLGAVVSERRSDAPWARGFRYYLWLALTVVALRVLFRCVFTGADAPGDHVLLTLPHVPLPRWYSGVRVGGPVALEAVLSAAVDGLRLACLLCCVGAAGTLANPKRALRVLPGALYELGVAVTVAMSVAPQLVESVQRVARARRLRPDPATGPRAVRAILVPVLEDALERSLRLAAAMDARGYGRAGTATRRDRRTTAALMLLGMLGLCTGAYGLLDASAPPAFGLPALLAGSLLCCAGLALGGRRVRRTAYRPDPWRAPEWSVALGGCLCAGVLVAAARQDPAALNPGLYPLAWPPLPWLPAAAILLAGAAAFAAPPPVRTVPSPGSEAVATRVSGEKAPGDKGSSDTASGGKAPSSEVPADRAPTHGKSPRKAPAALDPAPVSKPAALASPAPATPEDPT
;
A
#
# COMPACT_ATOMS: atom_id res chain seq x y z
N MET A 1 -91.64 -13.32 12.82
CA MET A 1 -91.42 -13.78 14.22
C MET A 1 -89.94 -14.10 14.44
N LYS A 2 -89.55 -14.39 15.69
CA LYS A 2 -88.24 -14.88 16.19
C LYS A 2 -87.44 -15.76 15.19
N GLY A 3 -86.10 -15.72 15.12
CA GLY A 3 -85.12 -14.83 15.78
C GLY A 3 -83.70 -15.42 15.87
N VAL A 4 -82.70 -14.54 15.96
CA VAL A 4 -81.35 -14.69 16.57
C VAL A 4 -80.51 -15.97 16.31
N ARG A 5 -79.35 -15.79 15.68
CA ARG A 5 -78.07 -16.24 16.27
C ARG A 5 -76.95 -15.23 15.97
N LYS A 6 -76.32 -14.68 17.02
CA LYS A 6 -75.08 -13.87 16.91
C LYS A 6 -73.87 -14.82 16.91
N HIS A 7 -72.82 -14.45 16.18
CA HIS A 7 -71.44 -14.78 16.59
C HIS A 7 -70.77 -13.50 17.14
N PRO A 8 -69.88 -13.61 18.15
CA PRO A 8 -69.07 -12.49 18.62
C PRO A 8 -67.98 -12.15 17.59
N GLY A 9 -67.46 -10.92 17.65
CA GLY A 9 -66.52 -10.40 16.65
C GLY A 9 -65.06 -10.73 16.93
N GLU A 10 -64.25 -10.64 15.87
CA GLU A 10 -62.80 -10.47 15.94
C GLU A 10 -62.43 -9.02 15.58
N PRO A 11 -61.31 -8.48 16.09
CA PRO A 11 -61.02 -7.05 16.01
C PRO A 11 -60.54 -6.62 14.61
N THR A 12 -60.99 -5.44 14.17
CA THR A 12 -60.43 -4.76 13.01
C THR A 12 -58.98 -4.36 13.27
N ALA A 13 -58.03 -5.18 12.80
CA ALA A 13 -56.59 -4.91 12.85
C ALA A 13 -56.18 -3.79 11.86
N GLY A 14 -56.74 -2.60 12.05
CA GLY A 14 -56.31 -1.35 11.43
C GLY A 14 -54.96 -0.93 12.03
N GLY A 15 -53.92 -1.68 11.69
CA GLY A 15 -52.56 -1.43 12.15
C GLY A 15 -52.03 -0.15 11.53
N ASP A 16 -52.00 0.92 12.32
CA ASP A 16 -51.29 2.16 12.00
C ASP A 16 -49.82 1.84 11.68
N LEU A 17 -49.51 1.72 10.39
CA LEU A 17 -48.14 1.65 9.87
C LEU A 17 -47.51 3.04 9.96
N ARG A 18 -47.31 3.50 11.20
CA ARG A 18 -46.48 4.67 11.51
C ARG A 18 -45.16 4.51 10.75
N PRO A 19 -44.77 5.48 9.90
CA PRO A 19 -43.56 5.36 9.11
C PRO A 19 -42.37 5.25 10.07
N VAL A 20 -41.80 4.06 10.17
CA VAL A 20 -40.63 3.80 11.02
C VAL A 20 -39.54 4.77 10.54
N PRO A 21 -39.04 5.68 11.40
CA PRO A 21 -38.07 6.68 10.98
C PRO A 21 -36.88 5.96 10.38
N ALA A 22 -36.52 6.33 9.15
CA ALA A 22 -35.60 5.57 8.31
C ALA A 22 -34.21 5.48 8.97
N ARG A 23 -33.99 4.40 9.75
CA ARG A 23 -32.76 4.14 10.48
C ARG A 23 -31.62 4.18 9.45
N SER A 24 -30.70 5.14 9.63
CA SER A 24 -29.72 5.51 8.61
C SER A 24 -29.03 4.26 8.06
N ALA A 25 -29.24 3.98 6.77
CA ALA A 25 -28.89 2.69 6.18
C ALA A 25 -27.43 2.32 6.53
N PRO A 26 -27.19 1.12 7.11
CA PRO A 26 -25.91 0.79 7.70
C PRO A 26 -24.81 0.96 6.65
N ARG A 27 -23.82 1.82 6.93
CA ARG A 27 -22.75 2.19 5.98
C ARG A 27 -22.01 0.91 5.55
N LEU A 28 -22.34 0.38 4.37
CA LEU A 28 -21.78 -0.89 3.89
C LEU A 28 -20.25 -0.83 3.94
N ALA A 29 -19.65 -1.85 4.56
CA ALA A 29 -18.21 -1.91 4.75
C ALA A 29 -17.50 -1.87 3.39
N ARG A 30 -16.64 -0.88 3.20
CA ARG A 30 -15.97 -0.60 1.92
C ARG A 30 -14.61 0.01 2.17
N GLY A 31 -13.58 -0.51 1.51
CA GLY A 31 -12.28 0.16 1.47
C GLY A 31 -12.38 1.49 0.73
N LEU A 32 -12.05 2.58 1.43
CA LEU A 32 -11.93 3.93 0.88
C LEU A 32 -10.90 3.94 -0.28
N HIS A 33 -11.12 4.77 -1.30
CA HIS A 33 -10.24 4.86 -2.45
C HIS A 33 -8.77 5.19 -2.07
N PRO A 34 -7.76 4.40 -2.48
CA PRO A 34 -6.38 4.53 -1.99
C PRO A 34 -5.74 5.92 -2.18
N VAL A 35 -6.07 6.60 -3.28
CA VAL A 35 -5.50 7.93 -3.60
C VAL A 35 -6.00 9.01 -2.63
N ALA A 36 -7.20 8.88 -2.05
CA ALA A 36 -7.70 9.84 -1.08
C ALA A 36 -6.91 9.78 0.25
N TRP A 37 -6.49 8.59 0.70
CA TRP A 37 -5.58 8.44 1.84
C TRP A 37 -4.18 9.03 1.56
N TRP A 38 -3.68 8.89 0.33
CA TRP A 38 -2.42 9.52 -0.08
C TRP A 38 -2.53 11.05 -0.16
N ILE A 39 -3.62 11.60 -0.70
CA ILE A 39 -3.87 13.06 -0.69
C ILE A 39 -3.94 13.58 0.74
N TRP A 40 -4.70 12.93 1.62
CA TRP A 40 -4.83 13.31 3.03
C TRP A 40 -3.49 13.25 3.77
N GLY A 41 -2.73 12.16 3.63
CA GLY A 41 -1.42 12.02 4.27
C GLY A 41 -0.36 12.99 3.75
N LEU A 42 -0.32 13.24 2.43
CA LEU A 42 0.58 14.24 1.83
C LEU A 42 0.18 15.67 2.20
N ALA A 43 -1.11 15.97 2.30
CA ALA A 43 -1.58 17.27 2.76
C ALA A 43 -1.23 17.51 4.23
N LEU A 44 -1.37 16.50 5.11
CA LEU A 44 -0.87 16.59 6.48
C LEU A 44 0.67 16.72 6.54
N ALA A 45 1.42 16.09 5.63
CA ALA A 45 2.87 16.31 5.53
C ALA A 45 3.21 17.75 5.10
N VAL A 46 2.46 18.36 4.18
CA VAL A 46 2.59 19.78 3.83
C VAL A 46 2.24 20.68 5.02
N ALA A 47 1.22 20.33 5.81
CA ALA A 47 0.84 21.07 7.02
C ALA A 47 1.95 21.03 8.09
N VAL A 48 2.48 19.84 8.41
CA VAL A 48 3.65 19.63 9.28
C VAL A 48 4.89 20.39 8.78
N SER A 49 5.04 20.51 7.45
CA SER A 49 6.16 21.25 6.84
C SER A 49 6.11 22.76 7.10
N ARG A 50 5.03 23.31 7.69
CA ARG A 50 4.86 24.75 7.97
C ARG A 50 4.99 25.15 9.45
N THR A 51 5.29 24.22 10.35
CA THR A 51 5.35 24.50 11.79
C THR A 51 6.50 23.82 12.50
N THR A 52 7.05 24.51 13.50
CA THR A 52 7.92 23.96 14.54
C THR A 52 7.29 24.04 15.94
N ASN A 53 6.00 24.42 16.05
CA ASN A 53 5.30 24.46 17.33
C ASN A 53 5.11 23.02 17.89
N PRO A 54 5.70 22.68 19.05
CA PRO A 54 5.73 21.31 19.55
C PRO A 54 4.34 20.75 19.88
N LEU A 55 3.37 21.61 20.21
CA LEU A 55 2.00 21.19 20.52
C LEU A 55 1.27 20.69 19.27
N LEU A 56 1.47 21.37 18.13
CA LEU A 56 0.92 20.92 16.84
C LEU A 56 1.64 19.65 16.36
N LEU A 57 2.96 19.57 16.56
CA LEU A 57 3.76 18.40 16.24
C LEU A 57 3.48 17.18 17.15
N ALA A 58 2.91 17.38 18.34
CA ALA A 58 2.35 16.30 19.16
C ALA A 58 0.92 15.91 18.72
N LEU A 59 0.11 16.90 18.31
CA LEU A 59 -1.28 16.70 17.89
C LEU A 59 -1.40 15.88 16.59
N VAL A 60 -0.57 16.16 15.58
CA VAL A 60 -0.61 15.42 14.29
C VAL A 60 -0.42 13.90 14.46
N PRO A 61 0.64 13.37 15.10
CA PRO A 61 0.81 11.93 15.26
C PRO A 61 -0.27 11.28 16.14
N ALA A 62 -0.87 12.01 17.08
CA ALA A 62 -2.05 11.54 17.81
C ALA A 62 -3.28 11.37 16.90
N VAL A 63 -3.56 12.36 16.04
CA VAL A 63 -4.63 12.30 15.04
C VAL A 63 -4.38 11.20 14.00
N LEU A 64 -3.15 11.07 13.49
CA LEU A 64 -2.76 9.97 12.60
C LEU A 64 -2.98 8.61 13.28
N GLY A 65 -2.57 8.47 14.55
CA GLY A 65 -2.75 7.26 15.34
C GLY A 65 -4.21 6.88 15.55
N ALA A 66 -5.09 7.85 15.81
CA ALA A 66 -6.53 7.64 15.94
C ALA A 66 -7.17 7.18 14.61
N VAL A 67 -6.89 7.90 13.50
CA VAL A 67 -7.41 7.54 12.17
C VAL A 67 -6.93 6.15 11.74
N VAL A 68 -5.65 5.83 11.98
CA VAL A 68 -5.07 4.50 11.69
C VAL A 68 -5.66 3.41 12.59
N SER A 69 -5.91 3.66 13.88
CA SER A 69 -6.44 2.63 14.79
C SER A 69 -7.87 2.22 14.45
N GLU A 70 -8.73 3.17 14.05
CA GLU A 70 -10.09 2.92 13.57
C GLU A 70 -10.15 2.29 12.18
N ARG A 71 -9.34 2.81 11.23
CA ARG A 71 -9.53 2.57 9.78
C ARG A 71 -8.54 1.60 9.15
N ARG A 72 -7.58 1.08 9.91
CA ARG A 72 -6.81 -0.12 9.51
C ARG A 72 -7.75 -1.29 9.20
N SER A 73 -7.38 -2.06 8.18
CA SER A 73 -7.97 -3.37 7.90
C SER A 73 -7.16 -4.45 8.62
N ASP A 74 -7.70 -5.66 8.76
CA ASP A 74 -7.04 -6.78 9.48
C ASP A 74 -5.86 -7.40 8.69
N ALA A 75 -5.42 -6.74 7.62
CA ALA A 75 -4.41 -7.23 6.71
C ALA A 75 -2.98 -7.14 7.30
N PRO A 76 -2.05 -8.06 6.90
CA PRO A 76 -0.70 -8.10 7.47
C PRO A 76 0.07 -6.78 7.43
N TRP A 77 -0.07 -6.01 6.34
CA TRP A 77 0.60 -4.72 6.14
C TRP A 77 0.06 -3.60 7.04
N ALA A 78 -1.20 -3.67 7.46
CA ALA A 78 -1.85 -2.62 8.24
C ALA A 78 -1.35 -2.57 9.70
N ARG A 79 -0.69 -3.64 10.16
CA ARG A 79 0.10 -3.64 11.42
C ARG A 79 1.42 -2.87 11.31
N GLY A 80 1.79 -2.42 10.10
CA GLY A 80 3.04 -1.73 9.80
C GLY A 80 3.25 -0.41 10.53
N PHE A 81 2.17 0.29 10.93
CA PHE A 81 2.25 1.63 11.53
C PHE A 81 3.10 1.67 12.81
N ARG A 82 3.12 0.58 13.60
CA ARG A 82 3.98 0.49 14.79
C ARG A 82 5.47 0.54 14.45
N TYR A 83 5.89 0.02 13.29
CA TYR A 83 7.29 0.12 12.85
C TYR A 83 7.62 1.54 12.35
N TYR A 84 6.67 2.23 11.72
CA TYR A 84 6.84 3.66 11.39
C TYR A 84 6.97 4.53 12.65
N LEU A 85 6.16 4.30 13.69
CA LEU A 85 6.29 4.98 14.98
C LEU A 85 7.65 4.71 15.66
N TRP A 86 8.12 3.46 15.65
CA TRP A 86 9.45 3.12 16.18
C TRP A 86 10.58 3.78 15.39
N LEU A 87 10.53 3.74 14.05
CA LEU A 87 11.53 4.39 13.20
C LEU A 87 11.51 5.91 13.39
N ALA A 88 10.33 6.51 13.55
CA ALA A 88 10.15 7.94 13.84
C ALA A 88 10.77 8.31 15.19
N LEU A 89 10.50 7.54 16.25
CA LEU A 89 11.11 7.74 17.57
C LEU A 89 12.64 7.60 17.51
N THR A 90 13.16 6.60 16.80
CA THR A 90 14.60 6.43 16.56
C THR A 90 15.21 7.64 15.84
N VAL A 91 14.51 8.24 14.87
CA VAL A 91 14.97 9.48 14.21
C VAL A 91 15.03 10.67 15.17
N VAL A 92 14.06 10.84 16.08
CA VAL A 92 14.13 11.89 17.12
C VAL A 92 15.31 11.63 18.07
N ALA A 93 15.41 10.42 18.62
CA ALA A 93 16.46 10.05 19.55
C ALA A 93 17.86 10.21 18.95
N LEU A 94 18.03 9.80 17.68
CA LEU A 94 19.28 9.97 16.95
C LEU A 94 19.60 11.45 16.69
N ARG A 95 18.63 12.28 16.27
CA ARG A 95 18.87 13.71 16.04
C ARG A 95 19.23 14.46 17.33
N VAL A 96 18.56 14.15 18.44
CA VAL A 96 18.90 14.70 19.76
C VAL A 96 20.29 14.24 20.20
N LEU A 97 20.61 12.95 20.07
CA LEU A 97 21.95 12.43 20.40
C LEU A 97 23.05 13.12 19.59
N PHE A 98 22.87 13.27 18.27
CA PHE A 98 23.82 14.01 17.43
C PHE A 98 23.94 15.48 17.89
N ARG A 99 22.85 16.15 18.29
CA ARG A 99 22.94 17.52 18.80
C ARG A 99 23.73 17.61 20.11
N CYS A 100 23.48 16.71 21.05
CA CYS A 100 24.19 16.68 22.35
C CYS A 100 25.69 16.35 22.21
N VAL A 101 26.09 15.63 21.15
CA VAL A 101 27.48 15.24 20.91
C VAL A 101 28.26 16.28 20.09
N PHE A 102 27.61 16.95 19.13
CA PHE A 102 28.23 17.81 18.11
C PHE A 102 27.84 19.31 18.21
N THR A 103 27.35 19.78 19.36
CA THR A 103 27.05 21.21 19.58
C THR A 103 27.29 21.57 21.05
N GLY A 104 28.00 22.68 21.28
CA GLY A 104 28.12 23.31 22.60
C GLY A 104 27.15 24.48 22.76
N ALA A 105 26.91 24.88 24.01
CA ALA A 105 26.27 26.14 24.36
C ALA A 105 27.23 27.29 24.03
N ASP A 106 26.97 27.99 22.93
CA ASP A 106 27.76 29.13 22.45
C ASP A 106 26.99 30.47 22.61
N ALA A 107 25.77 30.47 23.17
CA ALA A 107 24.89 31.65 23.29
C ALA A 107 24.82 32.22 24.72
N PRO A 108 24.86 33.56 24.92
CA PRO A 108 24.64 34.17 26.23
C PRO A 108 23.20 33.97 26.72
N GLY A 109 23.03 33.19 27.80
CA GLY A 109 21.73 32.91 28.42
C GLY A 109 21.23 31.46 28.31
N ASP A 110 21.99 30.57 27.68
CA ASP A 110 21.68 29.13 27.59
C ASP A 110 21.61 28.44 28.96
N HIS A 111 20.58 27.60 29.17
CA HIS A 111 20.45 26.79 30.38
C HIS A 111 21.22 25.47 30.21
N VAL A 112 22.46 25.42 30.68
CA VAL A 112 23.32 24.22 30.57
C VAL A 112 22.76 23.05 31.40
N LEU A 113 22.41 21.96 30.73
CA LEU A 113 21.86 20.74 31.34
C LEU A 113 22.95 19.75 31.78
N LEU A 114 23.97 19.58 30.93
CA LEU A 114 25.04 18.60 31.09
C LEU A 114 26.32 19.15 30.45
N THR A 115 27.48 18.89 31.06
CA THR A 115 28.78 19.27 30.50
C THR A 115 29.54 18.03 30.09
N LEU A 116 29.58 17.72 28.78
CA LEU A 116 30.34 16.58 28.27
C LEU A 116 31.85 16.93 28.23
N PRO A 117 32.74 15.99 28.60
CA PRO A 117 34.18 16.22 28.52
C PRO A 117 34.59 16.51 27.07
N HIS A 118 35.30 17.61 26.86
CA HIS A 118 35.73 18.04 25.54
C HIS A 118 36.84 17.14 25.00
N VAL A 119 36.67 16.61 23.79
CA VAL A 119 37.72 15.91 23.07
C VAL A 119 38.39 16.91 22.11
N PRO A 120 39.66 17.30 22.31
CA PRO A 120 40.33 18.25 21.44
C PRO A 120 40.63 17.58 20.09
N LEU A 121 39.86 17.94 19.05
CA LEU A 121 40.07 17.39 17.71
C LEU A 121 41.32 17.98 17.05
N PRO A 122 42.01 17.20 16.18
CA PRO A 122 43.13 17.70 15.40
C PRO A 122 42.78 18.94 14.56
N ARG A 123 43.79 19.79 14.31
CA ARG A 123 43.62 21.11 13.67
C ARG A 123 42.96 21.10 12.28
N TRP A 124 42.92 19.95 11.59
CA TRP A 124 42.21 19.75 10.32
C TRP A 124 40.69 19.55 10.46
N TYR A 125 40.16 19.43 11.68
CA TYR A 125 38.72 19.32 12.01
C TYR A 125 38.24 20.47 12.91
N SER A 126 38.94 21.60 12.93
CA SER A 126 38.71 22.76 13.81
C SER A 126 37.31 23.39 13.74
N GLY A 127 36.54 23.12 12.68
CA GLY A 127 35.14 23.56 12.53
C GLY A 127 34.09 22.68 13.22
N VAL A 128 34.47 21.54 13.82
CA VAL A 128 33.55 20.64 14.54
C VAL A 128 34.02 20.49 15.99
N ARG A 129 33.14 20.81 16.95
CA ARG A 129 33.36 20.54 18.38
C ARG A 129 32.64 19.24 18.76
N VAL A 130 33.35 18.33 19.43
CA VAL A 130 32.76 17.14 20.07
C VAL A 130 32.86 17.30 21.59
N GLY A 131 31.72 17.15 22.25
CA GLY A 131 31.55 17.48 23.67
C GLY A 131 31.55 19.00 23.95
N GLY A 132 31.25 19.36 25.20
CA GLY A 132 31.00 20.73 25.64
C GLY A 132 29.76 20.84 26.54
N PRO A 133 29.38 22.06 26.96
CA PRO A 133 28.12 22.31 27.65
C PRO A 133 26.93 22.09 26.71
N VAL A 134 25.93 21.32 27.14
CA VAL A 134 24.70 21.04 26.37
C VAL A 134 23.58 21.92 26.90
N ALA A 135 23.18 22.92 26.13
CA ALA A 135 22.07 23.81 26.43
C ALA A 135 20.70 23.11 26.30
N LEU A 136 19.76 23.44 27.18
CA LEU A 136 18.36 23.03 27.09
C LEU A 136 17.75 23.45 25.74
N GLU A 137 18.07 24.66 25.30
CA GLU A 137 17.67 25.30 24.05
C GLU A 137 18.19 24.51 22.82
N ALA A 138 19.42 23.99 22.91
CA ALA A 138 20.01 23.12 21.89
C ALA A 138 19.31 21.75 21.83
N VAL A 139 19.00 21.15 22.99
CA VAL A 139 18.24 19.88 23.07
C VAL A 139 16.83 20.05 22.53
N LEU A 140 16.12 21.10 22.95
CA LEU A 140 14.74 21.39 22.54
C LEU A 140 14.64 21.69 21.04
N SER A 141 15.57 22.47 20.46
CA SER A 141 15.59 22.72 19.00
C SER A 141 15.77 21.42 18.20
N ALA A 142 16.69 20.54 18.60
CA ALA A 142 16.87 19.26 17.92
C ALA A 142 15.72 18.27 18.16
N ALA A 143 15.07 18.31 19.33
CA ALA A 143 13.89 17.51 19.63
C ALA A 143 12.68 17.97 18.78
N VAL A 144 12.46 19.28 18.63
CA VAL A 144 11.41 19.87 17.79
C VAL A 144 11.61 19.54 16.31
N ASP A 145 12.81 19.75 15.77
CA ASP A 145 13.12 19.37 14.39
C ASP A 145 13.00 17.85 14.18
N GLY A 146 13.45 17.06 15.15
CA GLY A 146 13.36 15.61 15.13
C GLY A 146 11.89 15.17 15.10
N LEU A 147 11.05 15.77 15.93
CA LEU A 147 9.62 15.54 15.98
C LEU A 147 8.93 15.96 14.67
N ARG A 148 9.37 17.04 14.01
CA ARG A 148 8.89 17.44 12.68
C ARG A 148 9.21 16.39 11.61
N LEU A 149 10.45 15.88 11.57
CA LEU A 149 10.84 14.78 10.68
C LEU A 149 10.08 13.48 10.98
N ALA A 150 9.91 13.15 12.26
CA ALA A 150 9.11 12.02 12.73
C ALA A 150 7.64 12.13 12.29
N CYS A 151 7.04 13.33 12.36
CA CYS A 151 5.69 13.58 11.88
C CYS A 151 5.55 13.37 10.37
N LEU A 152 6.50 13.84 9.57
CA LEU A 152 6.52 13.59 8.12
C LEU A 152 6.56 12.09 7.79
N LEU A 153 7.41 11.33 8.51
CA LEU A 153 7.49 9.87 8.38
C LEU A 153 6.19 9.19 8.80
N CYS A 154 5.55 9.66 9.88
CA CYS A 154 4.24 9.16 10.33
C CYS A 154 3.12 9.45 9.32
N CYS A 155 3.09 10.62 8.67
CA CYS A 155 2.13 10.94 7.60
C CYS A 155 2.23 9.95 6.43
N VAL A 156 3.44 9.65 5.97
CA VAL A 156 3.69 8.67 4.90
C VAL A 156 3.37 7.24 5.37
N GLY A 157 3.73 6.89 6.60
CA GLY A 157 3.40 5.59 7.21
C GLY A 157 1.90 5.36 7.39
N ALA A 158 1.13 6.40 7.73
CA ALA A 158 -0.33 6.34 7.81
C ALA A 158 -0.95 6.13 6.42
N ALA A 159 -0.54 6.91 5.42
CA ALA A 159 -1.01 6.74 4.04
C ALA A 159 -0.69 5.33 3.50
N GLY A 160 0.54 4.84 3.71
CA GLY A 160 0.98 3.51 3.26
C GLY A 160 0.34 2.32 4.00
N THR A 161 -0.17 2.51 5.23
CA THR A 161 -0.85 1.45 5.99
C THR A 161 -2.36 1.42 5.79
N LEU A 162 -2.98 2.58 5.49
CA LEU A 162 -4.39 2.72 5.15
C LEU A 162 -4.69 2.41 3.66
N ALA A 163 -3.78 2.76 2.75
CA ALA A 163 -3.92 2.48 1.32
C ALA A 163 -3.60 1.01 0.99
N ASN A 164 -4.56 0.26 0.46
CA ASN A 164 -4.31 -1.09 -0.06
C ASN A 164 -3.45 -1.00 -1.35
N PRO A 165 -2.21 -1.54 -1.38
CA PRO A 165 -1.29 -1.37 -2.51
C PRO A 165 -1.80 -2.04 -3.79
N LYS A 166 -2.45 -3.21 -3.68
CA LYS A 166 -3.05 -3.91 -4.83
C LYS A 166 -4.26 -3.17 -5.42
N ARG A 167 -4.94 -2.32 -4.63
CA ARG A 167 -5.94 -1.37 -5.15
C ARG A 167 -5.29 -0.14 -5.78
N ALA A 168 -4.25 0.43 -5.16
CA ALA A 168 -3.54 1.59 -5.71
C ALA A 168 -3.01 1.32 -7.13
N LEU A 169 -2.42 0.15 -7.37
CA LEU A 169 -1.94 -0.28 -8.70
C LEU A 169 -3.05 -0.36 -9.78
N ARG A 170 -4.32 -0.59 -9.41
CA ARG A 170 -5.44 -0.62 -10.37
C ARG A 170 -5.91 0.77 -10.80
N VAL A 171 -5.68 1.76 -9.93
CA VAL A 171 -6.04 3.17 -10.13
C VAL A 171 -5.00 3.92 -10.96
N LEU A 172 -3.80 3.35 -11.17
CA LEU A 172 -2.77 3.96 -12.02
C LEU A 172 -3.34 4.29 -13.41
N PRO A 173 -3.10 5.52 -13.91
CA PRO A 173 -3.59 5.98 -15.20
C PRO A 173 -3.01 5.12 -16.34
N GLY A 174 -3.75 5.00 -17.45
CA GLY A 174 -3.36 4.14 -18.57
C GLY A 174 -1.98 4.45 -19.16
N ALA A 175 -1.49 5.68 -19.02
CA ALA A 175 -0.14 6.07 -19.40
C ALA A 175 0.97 5.26 -18.70
N LEU A 176 0.70 4.71 -17.51
CA LEU A 176 1.61 3.91 -16.70
C LEU A 176 1.28 2.41 -16.76
N TYR A 177 0.54 1.94 -17.78
CA TYR A 177 0.08 0.54 -17.87
C TYR A 177 1.23 -0.48 -17.84
N GLU A 178 2.31 -0.24 -18.58
CA GLU A 178 3.47 -1.15 -18.64
C GLU A 178 4.15 -1.30 -17.26
N LEU A 179 4.37 -0.17 -16.57
CA LEU A 179 4.86 -0.14 -15.19
C LEU A 179 3.86 -0.80 -14.21
N GLY A 180 2.57 -0.56 -14.38
CA GLY A 180 1.50 -1.16 -13.58
C GLY A 180 1.43 -2.68 -13.73
N VAL A 181 1.62 -3.20 -14.94
CA VAL A 181 1.74 -4.65 -15.21
C VAL A 181 3.01 -5.19 -14.56
N ALA A 182 4.18 -4.57 -14.76
CA ALA A 182 5.44 -5.00 -14.18
C ALA A 182 5.39 -5.08 -12.65
N VAL A 183 4.86 -4.05 -11.98
CA VAL A 183 4.73 -4.04 -10.50
C VAL A 183 3.65 -5.00 -10.01
N THR A 184 2.56 -5.20 -10.77
CA THR A 184 1.53 -6.21 -10.42
C THR A 184 2.05 -7.63 -10.54
N VAL A 185 2.87 -7.92 -11.56
CA VAL A 185 3.61 -9.18 -11.71
C VAL A 185 4.58 -9.35 -10.55
N ALA A 186 5.42 -8.35 -10.26
CA ALA A 186 6.38 -8.40 -9.16
C ALA A 186 5.71 -8.66 -7.80
N MET A 187 4.60 -7.97 -7.48
CA MET A 187 3.83 -8.22 -6.25
C MET A 187 3.10 -9.58 -6.20
N SER A 188 2.99 -10.27 -7.33
CA SER A 188 2.39 -11.62 -7.42
C SER A 188 3.45 -12.73 -7.37
N VAL A 189 4.64 -12.45 -7.89
CA VAL A 189 5.80 -13.36 -7.90
C VAL A 189 6.62 -13.27 -6.61
N ALA A 190 6.65 -12.11 -5.93
CA ALA A 190 7.35 -11.92 -4.65
C ALA A 190 7.08 -13.01 -3.58
N PRO A 191 5.81 -13.40 -3.26
CA PRO A 191 5.57 -14.50 -2.31
C PRO A 191 6.09 -15.85 -2.82
N GLN A 192 6.03 -16.09 -4.13
CA GLN A 192 6.53 -17.33 -4.75
C GLN A 192 8.06 -17.44 -4.62
N LEU A 193 8.78 -16.33 -4.79
CA LEU A 193 10.23 -16.26 -4.55
C LEU A 193 10.58 -16.51 -3.08
N VAL A 194 9.80 -15.98 -2.14
CA VAL A 194 9.98 -16.26 -0.70
C VAL A 194 9.75 -17.74 -0.39
N GLU A 195 8.74 -18.39 -0.98
CA GLU A 195 8.52 -19.84 -0.86
C GLU A 195 9.68 -20.65 -1.46
N SER A 196 10.21 -20.27 -2.62
CA SER A 196 11.37 -20.91 -3.24
C SER A 196 12.64 -20.75 -2.40
N VAL A 197 12.93 -19.55 -1.87
CA VAL A 197 14.02 -19.32 -0.91
C VAL A 197 13.86 -20.22 0.33
N GLN A 198 12.65 -20.29 0.91
CA GLN A 198 12.37 -21.15 2.07
C GLN A 198 12.47 -22.65 1.73
N ARG A 199 12.18 -23.06 0.49
CA ARG A 199 12.32 -24.44 0.01
C ARG A 199 13.78 -24.83 -0.13
N VAL A 200 14.58 -24.01 -0.81
CA VAL A 200 16.03 -24.20 -0.99
C VAL A 200 16.76 -24.15 0.35
N ALA A 201 16.42 -23.21 1.24
CA ALA A 201 16.99 -23.13 2.58
C ALA A 201 16.66 -24.35 3.46
N ARG A 202 15.45 -24.94 3.34
CA ARG A 202 15.09 -26.19 4.02
C ARG A 202 15.84 -27.39 3.43
N ALA A 203 15.90 -27.51 2.11
CA ALA A 203 16.66 -28.58 1.44
C ALA A 203 18.16 -28.55 1.78
N ARG A 204 18.76 -27.35 1.91
CA ARG A 204 20.15 -27.21 2.36
C ARG A 204 20.39 -27.61 3.81
N ARG A 205 19.41 -27.47 4.71
CA ARG A 205 19.51 -27.95 6.11
C ARG A 205 19.54 -29.48 6.23
N LEU A 206 19.22 -30.20 5.16
CA LEU A 206 19.29 -31.67 5.08
C LEU A 206 20.57 -32.17 4.37
N ARG A 207 21.50 -31.29 3.99
CA ARG A 207 22.80 -31.68 3.40
C ARG A 207 23.88 -31.80 4.48
N PRO A 208 24.77 -32.81 4.42
CA PRO A 208 25.85 -33.00 5.41
C PRO A 208 26.90 -31.86 5.49
N ASP A 209 27.05 -31.04 4.44
CA ASP A 209 27.95 -29.89 4.42
C ASP A 209 27.17 -28.57 4.64
N PRO A 210 27.20 -28.00 5.86
CA PRO A 210 26.55 -26.73 6.18
C PRO A 210 27.38 -25.51 5.73
N ALA A 211 27.84 -25.49 4.48
CA ALA A 211 28.67 -24.42 3.92
C ALA A 211 28.18 -23.01 4.32
N THR A 212 29.06 -22.28 5.02
CA THR A 212 28.81 -21.04 5.78
C THR A 212 29.14 -19.77 4.99
N GLY A 213 28.77 -18.60 5.52
CA GLY A 213 29.16 -17.29 4.98
C GLY A 213 28.74 -17.06 3.52
N PRO A 214 29.58 -16.45 2.65
CA PRO A 214 29.21 -16.11 1.28
C PRO A 214 28.93 -17.35 0.40
N ARG A 215 29.55 -18.50 0.71
CA ARG A 215 29.22 -19.77 0.04
C ARG A 215 27.79 -20.21 0.36
N ALA A 216 27.31 -19.97 1.58
CA ALA A 216 25.93 -20.23 1.97
C ALA A 216 24.93 -19.40 1.14
N VAL A 217 25.24 -18.13 0.92
CA VAL A 217 24.43 -17.18 0.14
C VAL A 217 24.38 -17.61 -1.32
N ARG A 218 25.53 -17.87 -1.96
CA ARG A 218 25.58 -18.33 -3.36
C ARG A 218 24.81 -19.63 -3.57
N ALA A 219 24.89 -20.57 -2.64
CA ALA A 219 24.19 -21.86 -2.68
C ALA A 219 22.66 -21.77 -2.49
N ILE A 220 22.13 -20.63 -2.03
CA ILE A 220 20.68 -20.35 -2.01
C ILE A 220 20.28 -19.47 -3.20
N LEU A 221 21.10 -18.48 -3.53
CA LEU A 221 20.81 -17.50 -4.57
C LEU A 221 20.79 -18.11 -5.97
N VAL A 222 21.73 -18.99 -6.33
CA VAL A 222 21.80 -19.56 -7.69
C VAL A 222 20.54 -20.36 -8.05
N PRO A 223 20.07 -21.36 -7.25
CA PRO A 223 18.84 -22.08 -7.57
C PRO A 223 17.56 -21.21 -7.54
N VAL A 224 17.56 -20.13 -6.75
CA VAL A 224 16.42 -19.19 -6.70
C VAL A 224 16.40 -18.27 -7.92
N LEU A 225 17.56 -17.86 -8.44
CA LEU A 225 17.65 -17.15 -9.71
C LEU A 225 17.28 -18.04 -10.89
N GLU A 226 17.62 -19.33 -10.84
CA GLU A 226 17.24 -20.34 -11.85
C GLU A 226 15.71 -20.54 -11.91
N ASP A 227 15.05 -20.81 -10.77
CA ASP A 227 13.57 -20.87 -10.68
C ASP A 227 12.92 -19.54 -11.10
N ALA A 228 13.50 -18.39 -10.73
CA ALA A 228 12.99 -17.08 -11.13
C ALA A 228 13.10 -16.84 -12.65
N LEU A 229 14.20 -17.28 -13.29
CA LEU A 229 14.42 -17.17 -14.73
C LEU A 229 13.49 -18.10 -15.50
N GLU A 230 13.38 -19.37 -15.14
CA GLU A 230 12.46 -20.30 -15.82
C GLU A 230 11.00 -19.81 -15.70
N ARG A 231 10.62 -19.34 -14.51
CA ARG A 231 9.28 -18.80 -14.25
C ARG A 231 9.01 -17.49 -14.99
N SER A 232 10.00 -16.63 -15.18
CA SER A 232 9.85 -15.40 -15.96
C SER A 232 9.74 -15.68 -17.46
N LEU A 233 10.50 -16.65 -18.00
CA LEU A 233 10.39 -17.13 -19.38
C LEU A 233 9.00 -17.74 -19.66
N ARG A 234 8.52 -18.63 -18.78
CA ARG A 234 7.16 -19.22 -18.85
C ARG A 234 6.07 -18.14 -18.79
N LEU A 235 6.25 -17.12 -17.96
CA LEU A 235 5.31 -15.99 -17.89
C LEU A 235 5.35 -15.11 -19.15
N ALA A 236 6.53 -14.83 -19.69
CA ALA A 236 6.70 -14.04 -20.91
C ALA A 236 6.01 -14.72 -22.12
N ALA A 237 6.22 -16.03 -22.32
CA ALA A 237 5.53 -16.80 -23.35
C ALA A 237 3.99 -16.79 -23.16
N ALA A 238 3.52 -16.93 -21.92
CA ALA A 238 2.08 -16.86 -21.61
C ALA A 238 1.48 -15.45 -21.75
N MET A 239 2.31 -14.39 -21.71
CA MET A 239 1.89 -13.01 -21.98
C MET A 239 1.84 -12.71 -23.48
N ASP A 240 2.84 -13.14 -24.24
CA ASP A 240 2.90 -12.97 -25.70
C ASP A 240 1.78 -13.75 -26.42
N ALA A 241 1.53 -15.00 -26.02
CA ALA A 241 0.38 -15.79 -26.48
C ALA A 241 -0.99 -15.16 -26.16
N ARG A 242 -1.05 -14.21 -25.23
CA ARG A 242 -2.24 -13.40 -24.90
C ARG A 242 -2.25 -12.02 -25.56
N GLY A 243 -1.27 -11.71 -26.41
CA GLY A 243 -1.15 -10.45 -27.14
C GLY A 243 -0.67 -9.25 -26.31
N TYR A 244 -0.07 -9.47 -25.13
CA TYR A 244 0.63 -8.40 -24.42
C TYR A 244 1.82 -7.90 -25.25
N GLY A 245 2.23 -6.65 -25.05
CA GLY A 245 3.38 -6.06 -25.76
C GLY A 245 3.10 -5.49 -27.15
N ARG A 246 1.91 -5.73 -27.74
CA ARG A 246 1.47 -5.02 -28.95
C ARG A 246 1.36 -3.51 -28.65
N ALA A 247 2.31 -2.74 -29.19
CA ALA A 247 2.29 -1.29 -29.07
C ALA A 247 0.99 -0.71 -29.67
N GLY A 248 0.29 0.13 -28.90
CA GLY A 248 -0.87 0.85 -29.41
C GLY A 248 -0.50 1.77 -30.60
N THR A 249 -1.52 2.16 -31.38
CA THR A 249 -1.41 2.91 -32.65
C THR A 249 -0.96 4.38 -32.50
N ALA A 250 -0.16 4.69 -31.48
CA ALA A 250 0.30 6.03 -31.14
C ALA A 250 1.46 6.48 -32.05
N THR A 251 1.26 7.62 -32.73
CA THR A 251 2.22 8.19 -33.68
C THR A 251 3.48 8.71 -32.98
N ARG A 252 4.53 9.00 -33.75
CA ARG A 252 5.73 9.69 -33.24
C ARG A 252 5.40 11.08 -32.66
N ARG A 253 4.32 11.74 -33.14
CA ARG A 253 3.85 13.04 -32.61
C ARG A 253 3.24 12.87 -31.20
N ASP A 254 2.36 11.89 -31.01
CA ASP A 254 1.70 11.62 -29.71
C ASP A 254 2.70 11.28 -28.59
N ARG A 255 3.79 10.59 -28.94
CA ARG A 255 4.89 10.30 -28.01
C ARG A 255 5.61 11.59 -27.60
N ARG A 256 5.94 12.46 -28.56
CA ARG A 256 6.59 13.75 -28.31
C ARG A 256 5.71 14.71 -27.51
N THR A 257 4.42 14.84 -27.83
CA THR A 257 3.50 15.72 -27.08
C THR A 257 3.28 15.21 -25.65
N THR A 258 3.14 13.90 -25.46
CA THR A 258 3.07 13.32 -24.10
C THR A 258 4.34 13.62 -23.31
N ALA A 259 5.53 13.41 -23.91
CA ALA A 259 6.80 13.68 -23.24
C ALA A 259 6.97 15.17 -22.88
N ALA A 260 6.64 16.07 -23.80
CA ALA A 260 6.68 17.52 -23.56
C ALA A 260 5.74 17.94 -22.43
N LEU A 261 4.50 17.44 -22.39
CA LEU A 261 3.54 17.71 -21.31
C LEU A 261 4.01 17.16 -19.95
N MET A 262 4.66 16.00 -19.92
CA MET A 262 5.25 15.46 -18.69
C MET A 262 6.43 16.29 -18.19
N LEU A 263 7.35 16.67 -19.08
CA LEU A 263 8.53 17.46 -18.72
C LEU A 263 8.15 18.87 -18.28
N LEU A 264 7.28 19.55 -19.05
CA LEU A 264 6.78 20.89 -18.70
C LEU A 264 5.93 20.87 -17.42
N GLY A 265 5.12 19.82 -17.24
CA GLY A 265 4.34 19.62 -16.01
C GLY A 265 5.23 19.37 -14.79
N MET A 266 6.26 18.53 -14.92
CA MET A 266 7.23 18.27 -13.85
C MET A 266 8.04 19.51 -13.51
N LEU A 267 8.48 20.29 -14.50
CA LEU A 267 9.13 21.60 -14.28
C LEU A 267 8.19 22.57 -13.55
N GLY A 268 6.92 22.68 -13.98
CA GLY A 268 5.91 23.49 -13.30
C GLY A 268 5.64 23.06 -11.85
N LEU A 269 5.67 21.75 -11.57
CA LEU A 269 5.58 21.21 -10.20
C LEU A 269 6.82 21.53 -9.36
N CYS A 270 8.03 21.40 -9.92
CA CYS A 270 9.27 21.75 -9.22
C CYS A 270 9.33 23.25 -8.90
N THR A 271 9.07 24.11 -9.88
CA THR A 271 9.01 25.57 -9.68
C THR A 271 7.89 25.94 -8.71
N GLY A 272 6.71 25.35 -8.86
CA GLY A 272 5.55 25.53 -7.97
C GLY A 272 5.83 25.14 -6.51
N ALA A 273 6.59 24.07 -6.29
CA ALA A 273 7.03 23.67 -4.97
C ALA A 273 8.10 24.62 -4.41
N TYR A 274 9.04 25.07 -5.24
CA TYR A 274 10.05 26.06 -4.86
C TYR A 274 9.42 27.40 -4.44
N GLY A 275 8.58 28.01 -5.28
CA GLY A 275 7.87 29.26 -4.97
C GLY A 275 6.74 29.15 -3.94
N LEU A 276 6.56 27.96 -3.34
CA LEU A 276 5.78 27.76 -2.13
C LEU A 276 6.66 27.70 -0.88
N LEU A 277 7.92 27.31 -0.99
CA LEU A 277 8.89 27.21 0.11
C LEU A 277 9.70 28.49 0.29
N ASP A 278 10.11 29.12 -0.82
CA ASP A 278 10.74 30.44 -0.86
C ASP A 278 9.69 31.56 -0.73
N ALA A 279 9.89 32.46 0.23
CA ALA A 279 9.04 33.62 0.47
C ALA A 279 9.45 34.86 -0.35
N SER A 280 10.65 34.85 -0.96
CA SER A 280 11.15 35.92 -1.83
C SER A 280 10.75 35.75 -3.31
N ALA A 281 10.34 34.53 -3.70
CA ALA A 281 9.89 34.24 -5.05
C ALA A 281 8.60 35.00 -5.42
N PRO A 282 8.50 35.56 -6.65
CA PRO A 282 7.26 36.17 -7.14
C PRO A 282 6.05 35.23 -7.03
N PRO A 283 4.85 35.72 -6.65
CA PRO A 283 3.70 34.87 -6.32
C PRO A 283 3.21 34.00 -7.50
N ALA A 284 3.55 34.36 -8.73
CA ALA A 284 3.32 33.57 -9.94
C ALA A 284 4.05 32.21 -9.94
N PHE A 285 5.15 32.07 -9.19
CA PHE A 285 5.92 30.82 -9.10
C PHE A 285 5.47 29.88 -7.97
N GLY A 286 4.49 30.28 -7.14
CA GLY A 286 3.93 29.42 -6.10
C GLY A 286 2.74 28.59 -6.58
N LEU A 287 1.58 28.82 -5.98
CA LEU A 287 0.32 28.11 -6.29
C LEU A 287 -0.03 28.04 -7.79
N PRO A 288 -0.02 29.13 -8.58
CA PRO A 288 -0.40 29.05 -9.99
C PRO A 288 0.58 28.22 -10.83
N ALA A 289 1.89 28.27 -10.58
CA ALA A 289 2.85 27.37 -11.22
C ALA A 289 2.63 25.91 -10.84
N LEU A 290 2.36 25.62 -9.55
CA LEU A 290 2.04 24.26 -9.08
C LEU A 290 0.76 23.72 -9.74
N LEU A 291 -0.28 24.56 -9.87
CA LEU A 291 -1.54 24.21 -10.52
C LEU A 291 -1.35 23.97 -12.03
N ALA A 292 -0.62 24.85 -12.72
CA ALA A 292 -0.29 24.68 -14.13
C ALA A 292 0.52 23.39 -14.37
N GLY A 293 1.55 23.14 -13.55
CA GLY A 293 2.33 21.90 -13.58
C GLY A 293 1.46 20.65 -13.37
N SER A 294 0.57 20.69 -12.37
CA SER A 294 -0.40 19.64 -12.09
C SER A 294 -1.33 19.37 -13.28
N LEU A 295 -1.87 20.42 -13.91
CA LEU A 295 -2.75 20.31 -15.07
C LEU A 295 -2.02 19.74 -16.29
N LEU A 296 -0.78 20.16 -16.54
CA LEU A 296 0.06 19.64 -17.63
C LEU A 296 0.40 18.15 -17.43
N CYS A 297 0.79 17.75 -16.21
CA CYS A 297 0.97 16.34 -15.86
C CYS A 297 -0.33 15.54 -16.05
N CYS A 298 -1.48 16.04 -15.57
CA CYS A 298 -2.78 15.39 -15.76
C CYS A 298 -3.16 15.27 -17.25
N ALA A 299 -2.90 16.29 -18.07
CA ALA A 299 -3.12 16.26 -19.52
C ALA A 299 -2.22 15.21 -20.20
N GLY A 300 -0.92 15.16 -19.84
CA GLY A 300 0.00 14.14 -20.30
C GLY A 300 -0.42 12.72 -19.89
N LEU A 301 -0.90 12.53 -18.66
CA LEU A 301 -1.40 11.25 -18.16
C LEU A 301 -2.72 10.84 -18.84
N ALA A 302 -3.60 11.78 -19.17
CA ALA A 302 -4.87 11.52 -19.86
C ALA A 302 -4.65 11.18 -21.34
N LEU A 303 -3.87 11.97 -22.06
CA LEU A 303 -3.46 11.70 -23.45
C LEU A 303 -2.67 10.38 -23.54
N GLY A 304 -1.78 10.13 -22.57
CA GLY A 304 -1.08 8.86 -22.46
C GLY A 304 -2.00 7.67 -22.11
N GLY A 305 -3.06 7.92 -21.34
CA GLY A 305 -4.07 6.93 -20.98
C GLY A 305 -4.93 6.47 -22.15
N ARG A 306 -5.25 7.39 -23.09
CA ARG A 306 -5.99 7.07 -24.33
C ARG A 306 -5.32 6.00 -25.20
N ARG A 307 -4.02 5.74 -25.03
CA ARG A 307 -3.28 4.69 -25.75
C ARG A 307 -3.68 3.26 -25.36
N VAL A 308 -4.29 3.06 -24.19
CA VAL A 308 -4.52 1.72 -23.61
C VAL A 308 -6.01 1.39 -23.58
N ARG A 309 -6.48 0.65 -24.59
CA ARG A 309 -7.83 0.08 -24.60
C ARG A 309 -7.96 -1.01 -23.52
N ARG A 310 -8.68 -0.71 -22.44
CA ARG A 310 -9.14 -1.71 -21.45
C ARG A 310 -10.49 -2.26 -21.90
N THR A 311 -10.59 -3.57 -22.16
CA THR A 311 -11.83 -4.24 -22.62
C THR A 311 -12.83 -4.48 -21.49
N ALA A 312 -12.35 -4.66 -20.26
CA ALA A 312 -13.18 -4.71 -19.05
C ALA A 312 -12.52 -3.89 -17.94
N TYR A 313 -13.18 -2.84 -17.48
CA TYR A 313 -12.75 -2.04 -16.33
C TYR A 313 -13.98 -1.61 -15.52
N ARG A 314 -14.04 -2.07 -14.27
CA ARG A 314 -15.06 -1.65 -13.30
C ARG A 314 -14.39 -0.66 -12.34
N PRO A 315 -14.58 0.67 -12.50
CA PRO A 315 -13.95 1.66 -11.63
C PRO A 315 -14.43 1.52 -10.18
N ASP A 316 -13.54 1.75 -9.23
CA ASP A 316 -13.94 2.12 -7.87
C ASP A 316 -14.56 3.53 -7.94
N PRO A 317 -15.84 3.73 -7.58
CA PRO A 317 -16.47 5.03 -7.67
C PRO A 317 -15.97 5.95 -6.56
N TRP A 318 -15.41 7.11 -6.94
CA TRP A 318 -15.10 8.19 -6.01
C TRP A 318 -16.43 8.80 -5.52
N ARG A 319 -16.67 8.79 -4.20
CA ARG A 319 -17.94 9.25 -3.59
C ARG A 319 -17.67 10.36 -2.56
N ALA A 320 -18.73 10.86 -1.92
CA ALA A 320 -18.62 11.89 -0.88
C ALA A 320 -17.61 11.55 0.25
N PRO A 321 -17.46 10.30 0.75
CA PRO A 321 -16.44 9.97 1.75
C PRO A 321 -14.99 10.10 1.26
N GLU A 322 -14.73 9.84 -0.03
CA GLU A 322 -13.41 10.10 -0.62
C GLU A 322 -13.12 11.60 -0.71
N TRP A 323 -14.13 12.40 -1.11
CA TRP A 323 -14.02 13.85 -1.16
C TRP A 323 -13.81 14.48 0.22
N SER A 324 -14.55 14.08 1.25
CA SER A 324 -14.42 14.67 2.59
C SER A 324 -13.08 14.37 3.25
N VAL A 325 -12.52 13.16 3.07
CA VAL A 325 -11.16 12.83 3.54
C VAL A 325 -10.09 13.63 2.79
N ALA A 326 -10.18 13.70 1.46
CA ALA A 326 -9.23 14.46 0.65
C ALA A 326 -9.29 15.97 0.96
N LEU A 327 -10.50 16.55 1.00
CA LEU A 327 -10.72 17.97 1.29
C LEU A 327 -10.37 18.33 2.73
N GLY A 328 -10.64 17.47 3.72
CA GLY A 328 -10.24 17.71 5.11
C GLY A 328 -8.72 17.81 5.27
N GLY A 329 -7.97 16.94 4.59
CA GLY A 329 -6.51 17.03 4.51
C GLY A 329 -6.04 18.31 3.80
N CYS A 330 -6.56 18.58 2.60
CA CYS A 330 -6.18 19.76 1.82
C CYS A 330 -6.56 21.09 2.51
N LEU A 331 -7.67 21.14 3.24
CA LEU A 331 -8.08 22.30 4.04
C LEU A 331 -7.12 22.50 5.21
N CYS A 332 -6.72 21.44 5.91
CA CYS A 332 -5.69 21.52 6.95
C CYS A 332 -4.35 22.05 6.40
N ALA A 333 -3.92 21.57 5.23
CA ALA A 333 -2.73 22.09 4.55
C ALA A 333 -2.89 23.57 4.19
N GLY A 334 -4.02 23.95 3.59
CA GLY A 334 -4.33 25.33 3.20
C GLY A 334 -4.36 26.29 4.39
N VAL A 335 -4.96 25.88 5.52
CA VAL A 335 -5.01 26.65 6.75
C VAL A 335 -3.62 26.85 7.34
N LEU A 336 -2.79 25.81 7.46
CA LEU A 336 -1.42 25.99 7.99
C LEU A 336 -0.52 26.77 7.03
N VAL A 337 -0.71 26.68 5.70
CA VAL A 337 0.01 27.52 4.72
C VAL A 337 -0.44 28.98 4.77
N ALA A 338 -1.73 29.25 5.00
CA ALA A 338 -2.26 30.60 5.14
C ALA A 338 -1.83 31.25 6.47
N ALA A 339 -1.96 30.52 7.58
CA ALA A 339 -1.50 30.97 8.89
C ALA A 339 0.02 31.23 8.90
N ALA A 340 0.84 30.40 8.23
CA ALA A 340 2.29 30.61 8.11
C ALA A 340 2.69 31.86 7.29
N ARG A 341 1.73 32.52 6.63
CA ARG A 341 1.91 33.82 5.94
C ARG A 341 1.36 35.00 6.72
N GLN A 342 0.42 34.77 7.65
CA GLN A 342 -0.24 35.81 8.45
C GLN A 342 0.46 36.00 9.80
N ASP A 343 0.80 34.89 10.47
CA ASP A 343 1.52 34.84 11.73
C ASP A 343 2.56 33.71 11.69
N PRO A 344 3.79 34.00 11.21
CA PRO A 344 4.89 33.05 11.22
C PRO A 344 5.32 32.66 12.64
N ALA A 345 5.11 33.52 13.65
CA ALA A 345 5.63 33.38 15.00
C ALA A 345 4.81 32.38 15.83
N ALA A 346 3.48 32.40 15.74
CA ALA A 346 2.63 31.40 16.41
C ALA A 346 2.85 29.96 15.91
N LEU A 347 3.28 29.81 14.66
CA LEU A 347 3.59 28.51 14.05
C LEU A 347 5.06 28.10 14.19
N ASN A 348 5.98 29.05 14.37
CA ASN A 348 7.41 28.81 14.55
C ASN A 348 7.92 29.65 15.74
N PRO A 349 7.51 29.31 16.98
CA PRO A 349 7.90 30.06 18.17
C PRO A 349 9.42 29.99 18.37
N GLY A 350 10.03 31.13 18.68
CA GLY A 350 11.44 31.20 19.05
C GLY A 350 11.71 30.51 20.39
N LEU A 351 12.90 29.92 20.53
CA LEU A 351 13.38 29.31 21.78
C LEU A 351 14.13 30.31 22.68
N TYR A 352 14.30 31.55 22.23
CA TYR A 352 14.92 32.65 22.97
C TYR A 352 13.94 33.84 23.02
N PRO A 353 13.55 34.33 24.21
CA PRO A 353 13.69 33.67 25.52
C PRO A 353 12.89 32.37 25.59
N LEU A 354 13.24 31.48 26.51
CA LEU A 354 12.60 30.17 26.65
C LEU A 354 11.20 30.30 27.29
N ALA A 355 10.18 30.42 26.45
CA ALA A 355 8.77 30.54 26.86
C ALA A 355 7.94 29.32 26.42
N TRP A 356 6.86 29.01 27.15
CA TRP A 356 5.93 27.97 26.73
C TRP A 356 5.12 28.44 25.50
N PRO A 357 5.14 27.70 24.37
CA PRO A 357 4.51 28.18 23.15
C PRO A 357 2.98 28.15 23.26
N PRO A 358 2.27 29.20 22.80
CA PRO A 358 0.82 29.16 22.73
C PRO A 358 0.35 28.11 21.73
N LEU A 359 -0.85 27.56 21.95
CA LEU A 359 -1.52 26.68 20.99
C LEU A 359 -2.34 27.55 20.01
N PRO A 360 -1.95 27.71 18.74
CA PRO A 360 -2.76 28.43 17.78
C PRO A 360 -4.01 27.62 17.44
N TRP A 361 -5.15 28.06 17.96
CA TRP A 361 -6.42 27.33 17.95
C TRP A 361 -6.92 27.00 16.53
N LEU A 362 -6.68 27.89 15.55
CA LEU A 362 -7.16 27.73 14.18
C LEU A 362 -6.39 26.63 13.41
N PRO A 363 -5.04 26.58 13.42
CA PRO A 363 -4.26 25.40 13.02
C PRO A 363 -4.65 24.12 13.77
N ALA A 364 -4.83 24.17 15.10
CA ALA A 364 -5.20 23.00 15.90
C ALA A 364 -6.58 22.44 15.50
N ALA A 365 -7.58 23.30 15.33
CA ALA A 365 -8.91 22.93 14.84
C ALA A 365 -8.86 22.35 13.42
N ALA A 366 -7.99 22.86 12.54
CA ALA A 366 -7.81 22.33 11.20
C ALA A 366 -7.19 20.91 11.19
N ILE A 367 -6.24 20.64 12.09
CA ILE A 367 -5.67 19.29 12.30
C ILE A 367 -6.72 18.33 12.87
N LEU A 368 -7.54 18.78 13.83
CA LEU A 368 -8.67 18.00 14.35
C LEU A 368 -9.74 17.74 13.29
N LEU A 369 -10.01 18.69 12.38
CA LEU A 369 -10.91 18.52 11.25
C LEU A 369 -10.35 17.52 10.22
N ALA A 370 -9.05 17.52 9.96
CA ALA A 370 -8.41 16.44 9.21
C ALA A 370 -8.54 15.08 9.94
N GLY A 371 -8.57 15.09 11.27
CA GLY A 371 -8.90 13.93 12.10
C GLY A 371 -10.35 13.44 11.96
N ALA A 372 -11.30 14.28 11.56
CA ALA A 372 -12.67 13.86 11.25
C ALA A 372 -12.75 12.89 10.05
N ALA A 373 -11.64 12.69 9.32
CA ALA A 373 -11.46 11.55 8.41
C ALA A 373 -11.72 10.19 9.09
N ALA A 374 -11.46 10.08 10.40
CA ALA A 374 -11.83 8.93 11.22
C ALA A 374 -13.33 8.63 11.09
N PHE A 375 -14.23 9.62 11.23
CA PHE A 375 -15.68 9.40 11.19
C PHE A 375 -16.29 9.52 9.78
N ALA A 376 -15.65 10.27 8.88
CA ALA A 376 -16.11 10.45 7.51
C ALA A 376 -15.92 9.19 6.66
N ALA A 377 -14.87 8.40 6.91
CA ALA A 377 -14.61 7.16 6.20
C ALA A 377 -15.73 6.11 6.39
N PRO A 378 -16.07 5.29 5.38
CA PRO A 378 -16.79 4.04 5.61
C PRO A 378 -15.98 3.09 6.53
N PRO A 379 -16.65 2.16 7.24
CA PRO A 379 -15.93 1.16 8.02
C PRO A 379 -15.13 0.22 7.09
N PRO A 380 -13.90 -0.17 7.47
CA PRO A 380 -13.12 -1.13 6.70
C PRO A 380 -13.82 -2.49 6.70
N VAL A 381 -13.66 -3.25 5.61
CA VAL A 381 -14.11 -4.66 5.57
C VAL A 381 -13.21 -5.46 6.50
N ARG A 382 -13.71 -5.75 7.70
CA ARG A 382 -13.10 -6.72 8.62
C ARG A 382 -13.49 -8.13 8.19
N THR A 383 -12.52 -9.01 8.05
CA THR A 383 -12.78 -10.42 7.70
C THR A 383 -13.14 -11.17 8.98
N VAL A 384 -14.39 -11.05 9.40
CA VAL A 384 -14.97 -11.90 10.46
C VAL A 384 -14.81 -13.36 10.02
N PRO A 385 -14.19 -14.25 10.81
CA PRO A 385 -14.17 -15.67 10.53
C PRO A 385 -15.62 -16.17 10.43
N SER A 386 -16.00 -16.76 9.30
CA SER A 386 -17.36 -17.30 9.16
C SER A 386 -17.48 -18.53 10.06
N PRO A 387 -18.47 -18.61 10.97
CA PRO A 387 -18.59 -19.74 11.91
C PRO A 387 -18.83 -21.08 11.21
N GLY A 388 -19.28 -21.05 9.95
CA GLY A 388 -19.33 -22.25 9.09
C GLY A 388 -17.96 -22.89 8.84
N SER A 389 -16.85 -22.15 8.93
CA SER A 389 -15.51 -22.70 8.76
C SER A 389 -15.07 -23.59 9.92
N GLU A 390 -15.48 -23.25 11.15
CA GLU A 390 -15.21 -24.09 12.34
C GLU A 390 -16.14 -25.31 12.36
N ALA A 391 -17.40 -25.15 11.91
CA ALA A 391 -18.33 -26.26 11.72
C ALA A 391 -17.87 -27.27 10.64
N VAL A 392 -17.16 -26.81 9.60
CA VAL A 392 -16.54 -27.71 8.60
C VAL A 392 -15.25 -28.34 9.15
N ALA A 393 -14.39 -27.57 9.83
CA ALA A 393 -13.17 -28.11 10.44
C ALA A 393 -13.45 -29.20 11.49
N THR A 394 -14.47 -29.00 12.33
CA THR A 394 -14.90 -30.00 13.33
C THR A 394 -15.52 -31.23 12.68
N ARG A 395 -16.30 -31.10 11.60
CA ARG A 395 -16.79 -32.28 10.82
C ARG A 395 -15.65 -33.06 10.18
N VAL A 396 -14.67 -32.40 9.56
CA VAL A 396 -13.48 -33.06 8.98
C VAL A 396 -12.63 -33.75 10.06
N SER A 397 -12.64 -33.25 11.31
CA SER A 397 -12.00 -33.93 12.44
C SER A 397 -12.85 -35.02 13.10
N GLY A 398 -14.17 -35.04 12.84
CA GLY A 398 -15.10 -36.07 13.32
C GLY A 398 -15.18 -37.29 12.40
N GLU A 399 -14.92 -37.11 11.10
CA GLU A 399 -14.91 -38.17 10.08
C GLU A 399 -13.66 -39.08 10.16
N LYS A 400 -13.25 -39.47 11.38
CA LYS A 400 -12.22 -40.48 11.61
C LYS A 400 -12.91 -41.78 12.01
N ALA A 401 -12.98 -42.72 11.07
CA ALA A 401 -13.66 -44.01 11.25
C ALA A 401 -13.25 -44.73 12.56
N PRO A 402 -14.16 -45.47 13.21
CA PRO A 402 -13.88 -46.15 14.47
C PRO A 402 -12.87 -47.29 14.27
N GLY A 403 -11.60 -46.96 14.48
CA GLY A 403 -10.51 -47.92 14.54
C GLY A 403 -10.67 -48.81 15.77
N ASP A 404 -10.78 -50.11 15.49
CA ASP A 404 -10.79 -51.25 16.39
C ASP A 404 -10.19 -51.02 17.81
N LYS A 405 -11.00 -51.28 18.84
CA LYS A 405 -10.53 -51.36 20.23
C LYS A 405 -10.03 -52.78 20.50
N GLY A 406 -8.79 -53.05 20.12
CA GLY A 406 -8.10 -54.27 20.52
C GLY A 406 -8.12 -54.42 22.05
N SER A 407 -8.83 -55.44 22.54
CA SER A 407 -8.80 -55.80 23.96
C SER A 407 -7.44 -56.39 24.29
N SER A 408 -6.83 -55.93 25.38
CA SER A 408 -5.84 -56.74 26.08
C SER A 408 -6.52 -57.98 26.64
N ASP A 409 -5.96 -59.15 26.39
CA ASP A 409 -5.75 -60.13 27.46
C ASP A 409 -4.66 -61.15 27.09
N THR A 410 -4.21 -61.92 28.08
CA THR A 410 -2.85 -62.47 28.07
C THR A 410 -2.82 -64.00 28.17
N ALA A 411 -1.92 -64.62 27.40
CA ALA A 411 -1.38 -65.99 27.55
C ALA A 411 -2.35 -67.19 27.56
N SER A 412 -2.14 -68.15 26.65
CA SER A 412 -1.58 -69.48 27.00
C SER A 412 -1.76 -70.50 25.86
N GLY A 413 -0.81 -71.44 25.73
CA GLY A 413 -1.13 -72.85 25.43
C GLY A 413 -1.44 -73.31 24.00
N GLY A 414 -0.40 -73.59 23.21
CA GLY A 414 -0.24 -74.93 22.65
C GLY A 414 -0.53 -75.22 21.16
N LYS A 415 0.25 -76.20 20.65
CA LYS A 415 0.07 -77.04 19.45
C LYS A 415 -0.05 -76.42 18.04
N ALA A 416 1.03 -76.63 17.28
CA ALA A 416 1.02 -77.02 15.86
C ALA A 416 0.34 -78.43 15.69
N PRO A 417 0.02 -78.95 14.47
CA PRO A 417 0.73 -78.74 13.19
C PRO A 417 -0.16 -78.62 11.92
N SER A 418 0.49 -78.62 10.74
CA SER A 418 0.10 -79.11 9.38
C SER A 418 -1.41 -79.31 9.05
N SER A 419 -1.93 -78.92 7.89
CA SER A 419 -1.34 -78.71 6.54
C SER A 419 -2.07 -77.57 5.76
N GLU A 420 -2.15 -77.38 4.42
CA GLU A 420 -1.75 -78.14 3.21
C GLU A 420 -1.63 -77.23 1.95
N VAL A 421 -1.28 -77.82 0.80
CA VAL A 421 -1.25 -77.23 -0.57
C VAL A 421 -1.72 -78.33 -1.54
N PRO A 422 -2.76 -78.14 -2.38
CA PRO A 422 -2.52 -77.59 -3.72
C PRO A 422 -3.68 -76.76 -4.36
N ALA A 423 -3.41 -76.31 -5.60
CA ALA A 423 -4.26 -75.48 -6.46
C ALA A 423 -5.46 -76.22 -7.09
N ASP A 424 -6.42 -75.45 -7.67
CA ASP A 424 -6.66 -75.40 -9.13
C ASP A 424 -7.76 -74.34 -9.49
N ARG A 425 -7.99 -74.12 -10.80
CA ARG A 425 -9.13 -73.46 -11.49
C ARG A 425 -9.17 -71.93 -11.61
N ALA A 426 -8.76 -71.49 -12.79
CA ALA A 426 -9.50 -70.48 -13.57
C ALA A 426 -10.40 -71.22 -14.61
N PRO A 427 -11.09 -70.57 -15.58
CA PRO A 427 -11.51 -69.17 -15.70
C PRO A 427 -13.03 -69.00 -16.01
N THR A 428 -13.60 -67.80 -15.87
CA THR A 428 -14.83 -67.39 -16.58
C THR A 428 -14.81 -65.91 -17.01
N HIS A 429 -15.61 -65.56 -18.03
CA HIS A 429 -15.52 -64.29 -18.77
C HIS A 429 -16.20 -63.08 -18.09
N GLY A 430 -15.61 -61.89 -18.28
CA GLY A 430 -16.26 -60.58 -18.10
C GLY A 430 -15.78 -59.57 -19.15
N LYS A 431 -16.54 -59.41 -20.25
CA LYS A 431 -16.19 -58.52 -21.39
C LYS A 431 -16.81 -57.13 -21.20
N SER A 432 -16.02 -56.05 -21.26
CA SER A 432 -16.21 -54.90 -22.20
C SER A 432 -15.23 -53.73 -21.93
N PRO A 433 -14.52 -53.19 -22.93
CA PRO A 433 -13.57 -52.08 -22.75
C PRO A 433 -14.20 -50.70 -22.97
N ARG A 434 -13.87 -49.71 -22.12
CA ARG A 434 -14.41 -48.33 -22.25
C ARG A 434 -13.51 -47.41 -23.09
N LYS A 435 -13.78 -47.42 -24.39
CA LYS A 435 -13.40 -46.49 -25.47
C LYS A 435 -12.68 -45.17 -25.05
N ALA A 436 -11.48 -44.96 -25.59
CA ALA A 436 -10.76 -43.68 -25.53
C ALA A 436 -11.35 -42.62 -26.51
N PRO A 437 -11.17 -41.30 -26.24
CA PRO A 437 -11.57 -40.25 -27.17
C PRO A 437 -10.63 -40.18 -28.40
N ALA A 438 -11.19 -39.80 -29.56
CA ALA A 438 -10.48 -39.76 -30.82
C ALA A 438 -9.61 -38.49 -31.00
N ALA A 439 -8.65 -38.57 -31.92
CA ALA A 439 -7.87 -37.42 -32.38
C ALA A 439 -8.74 -36.42 -33.16
N LEU A 440 -8.25 -35.17 -33.29
CA LEU A 440 -8.86 -34.11 -34.08
C LEU A 440 -7.98 -33.84 -35.30
N ASP A 441 -8.52 -33.97 -36.51
CA ASP A 441 -7.79 -33.67 -37.74
C ASP A 441 -7.59 -32.14 -37.95
N PRO A 442 -6.46 -31.72 -38.55
CA PRO A 442 -6.19 -30.31 -38.81
C PRO A 442 -6.99 -29.76 -40.00
N ALA A 443 -7.50 -28.54 -39.86
CA ALA A 443 -8.22 -27.83 -40.93
C ALA A 443 -7.29 -27.45 -42.11
N PRO A 444 -7.81 -27.40 -43.36
CA PRO A 444 -6.99 -27.17 -44.55
C PRO A 444 -6.42 -25.74 -44.64
N VAL A 445 -5.16 -25.65 -45.10
CA VAL A 445 -4.45 -24.38 -45.30
C VAL A 445 -4.94 -23.68 -46.57
N SER A 446 -5.36 -22.42 -46.45
CA SER A 446 -5.64 -21.55 -47.59
C SER A 446 -4.36 -21.04 -48.25
N LYS A 447 -4.29 -21.10 -49.59
CA LYS A 447 -3.17 -20.55 -50.37
C LYS A 447 -3.13 -19.01 -50.24
N PRO A 448 -1.95 -18.38 -50.17
CA PRO A 448 -1.83 -16.94 -50.33
C PRO A 448 -2.16 -16.53 -51.77
N ALA A 449 -2.98 -15.49 -51.94
CA ALA A 449 -3.23 -14.88 -53.23
C ALA A 449 -2.05 -13.96 -53.61
N ALA A 450 -1.57 -14.05 -54.84
CA ALA A 450 -0.57 -13.13 -55.36
C ALA A 450 -1.22 -11.79 -55.76
N LEU A 451 -0.62 -10.67 -55.37
CA LEU A 451 -0.97 -9.34 -55.90
C LEU A 451 0.29 -8.57 -56.31
N ALA A 452 0.32 -8.22 -57.60
CA ALA A 452 1.08 -7.18 -58.29
C ALA A 452 2.35 -6.57 -57.64
N SER A 453 3.48 -6.72 -58.34
CA SER A 453 4.59 -5.76 -58.27
C SER A 453 4.17 -4.38 -58.80
N PRO A 454 4.59 -3.26 -58.19
CA PRO A 454 4.63 -1.97 -58.88
C PRO A 454 5.80 -1.93 -59.86
N ALA A 455 5.56 -1.39 -61.06
CA ALA A 455 6.59 -1.11 -62.07
C ALA A 455 7.41 0.16 -61.70
N PRO A 456 8.62 0.36 -62.26
CA PRO A 456 9.51 1.44 -61.85
C PRO A 456 9.04 2.83 -62.34
N ALA A 457 9.48 3.87 -61.64
CA ALA A 457 9.21 5.26 -62.00
C ALA A 457 10.06 5.71 -63.21
N THR A 458 9.43 6.45 -64.13
CA THR A 458 10.13 7.28 -65.12
C THR A 458 10.53 8.62 -64.49
N PRO A 459 11.70 9.19 -64.86
CA PRO A 459 12.07 10.54 -64.45
C PRO A 459 11.36 11.60 -65.30
N GLU A 460 11.04 12.75 -64.70
CA GLU A 460 10.86 14.01 -65.42
C GLU A 460 12.02 14.93 -65.04
N ASP A 461 12.64 15.54 -66.04
CA ASP A 461 13.75 16.49 -65.96
C ASP A 461 13.22 17.94 -66.18
N PRO A 462 14.04 19.00 -66.03
CA PRO A 462 13.54 20.27 -65.47
C PRO A 462 13.17 21.38 -66.46
N THR A 463 12.28 22.26 -65.99
CA THR A 463 12.22 23.70 -66.30
C THR A 463 11.76 24.48 -65.08
#